data_AF-A0A928UQR7-F1
#
_entry.id   AF-A0A928UQR7-F1
#
_cell.length_a   1.000
_cell.length_b   1.000
_cell.length_c   1.000
_cell.angle_alpha   90.00
_cell.angle_beta   90.00
_cell.angle_gamma   90.00
#
_symmetry.space_group_name_H-M   'P 1'
#
loop_
_entity.id
_entity.type
_entity.pdbx_description
1 polymer ?
#
loop_
_entity_poly.entity_id
_entity_poly.type
_entity_poly.pdbx_seq_one_letter_code
_entity_poly.pdbx_strand_id
1 'polypeptide(L)'
;MINDIHIWVSLAIVVLAMILYASERLAMEVSSLLILVLLLIFFSLMPLVNESGVLLFAPQDILAGFGNPALLTIMALLVIAQGMFQSGAFDKPIDYINKLAVGSTLLAVVVVVVAAAIASAFLNNTPVVLLAIPILIAVAARQKISSSPMLMGLNYMVVLGGNLTLLGSSTNLLVADSAARIGAPPFKFFTPTLLGLLLLCVGGLYVFFIMPRLLRRNPYSEQQETPESGRQYIMEIRLRPDSPLVGANTQAGFLPALHGMTLQMIERGTSQMLPPFDDYTLRVGDKLFIAATRQEIADALADKNHPLHTQILPLVPTTDSGDDKGDMVLAELVVAPGSRMAGRGVYQTGFIHLTDCFILGVQRRSHMVRQMLGEIRLEEGDILLVIGQQSNIDGLPNQTDALLMQWSARELPQLKNANRARLIFGATVLISATGTLPIVVASLAGACAMVASGVLNVRQAVRGFDLRIFLVIAAALGMANALFITGGATLITTGFLTAMEGASPAIILSAFFLICAVVTNILSNNATALLFTPLALGLAQSLDVPPMAFLLAVIFAANSGFATPIAYQTNLLVMTPGNFRFADFMKAGIPLIIIIWLTYSFVAPLYFGF
;
A
#
# COMPACT_ATOMS: atom_id res chain seq x y z
N MET A 1 -34.68 21.26 -25.20
CA MET A 1 -34.63 21.97 -23.90
C MET A 1 -33.85 21.10 -22.93
N ILE A 2 -32.79 21.63 -22.32
CA ILE A 2 -32.20 20.97 -21.14
C ILE A 2 -33.26 21.10 -20.04
N ASN A 3 -33.91 20.00 -19.65
CA ASN A 3 -34.77 20.02 -18.48
C ASN A 3 -33.88 19.99 -17.24
N ASP A 4 -34.23 20.75 -16.20
CA ASP A 4 -33.55 20.74 -14.89
C ASP A 4 -33.34 19.31 -14.36
N ILE A 5 -34.24 18.39 -14.73
CA ILE A 5 -34.15 16.95 -14.43
C ILE A 5 -32.83 16.33 -14.91
N HIS A 6 -32.36 16.64 -16.12
CA HIS A 6 -31.10 16.08 -16.65
C HIS A 6 -29.89 16.54 -15.83
N ILE A 7 -29.92 17.78 -15.33
CA ILE A 7 -28.88 18.34 -14.46
C ILE A 7 -28.91 17.63 -13.09
N TRP A 8 -30.07 17.59 -12.44
CA TRP A 8 -30.18 17.00 -11.10
C TRP A 8 -29.90 15.50 -11.09
N VAL A 9 -30.32 14.76 -12.12
CA VAL A 9 -30.04 13.33 -12.23
C VAL A 9 -28.57 13.06 -12.53
N SER A 10 -27.94 13.81 -13.43
CA SER A 10 -26.50 13.65 -13.68
C SER A 10 -25.68 13.97 -12.43
N LEU A 11 -26.03 15.02 -11.69
CA LEU A 11 -25.45 15.33 -10.37
C LEU A 11 -25.68 14.19 -9.37
N ALA A 12 -26.90 13.66 -9.29
CA ALA A 12 -27.21 12.55 -8.39
C ALA A 12 -26.41 11.28 -8.73
N ILE A 13 -26.20 10.98 -10.02
CA ILE A 13 -25.37 9.85 -10.46
C ILE A 13 -23.91 10.08 -10.08
N VAL A 14 -23.38 11.30 -10.24
CA VAL A 14 -22.02 11.65 -9.79
C VAL A 14 -21.90 11.50 -8.27
N VAL A 15 -22.90 11.97 -7.51
CA VAL A 15 -22.92 11.82 -6.04
C VAL A 15 -23.00 10.35 -5.63
N LEU A 16 -23.83 9.55 -6.28
CA LEU A 16 -23.89 8.11 -6.06
C LEU A 16 -22.54 7.44 -6.36
N ALA A 17 -21.90 7.81 -7.47
CA ALA A 17 -20.57 7.32 -7.82
C ALA A 17 -19.55 7.64 -6.73
N MET A 18 -19.56 8.86 -6.21
CA MET A 18 -18.71 9.24 -5.08
C MET A 18 -18.94 8.36 -3.86
N ILE A 19 -20.21 8.16 -3.48
CA ILE A 19 -20.56 7.33 -2.31
C ILE A 19 -20.09 5.90 -2.52
N LEU A 20 -20.30 5.33 -3.72
CA LEU A 20 -19.86 3.97 -4.04
C LEU A 20 -18.34 3.85 -3.97
N TYR A 21 -17.59 4.75 -4.61
CA TYR A 21 -16.13 4.75 -4.58
C TYR A 21 -15.55 5.03 -3.19
N ALA A 22 -16.18 5.88 -2.40
CA ALA A 22 -15.75 6.19 -1.03
C ALA A 22 -16.07 5.09 -0.03
N SER A 23 -17.21 4.39 -0.21
CA SER A 23 -17.65 3.37 0.73
C SER A 23 -16.80 2.10 0.70
N GLU A 24 -16.08 1.85 -0.40
CA GLU A 24 -15.32 0.64 -0.70
C GLU A 24 -16.07 -0.69 -0.43
N ARG A 25 -17.40 -0.65 -0.26
CA ARG A 25 -18.24 -1.83 -0.03
C ARG A 25 -18.35 -2.72 -1.26
N LEU A 26 -18.24 -2.09 -2.43
CA LEU A 26 -18.20 -2.76 -3.73
C LEU A 26 -16.85 -2.50 -4.37
N ALA A 27 -16.34 -3.50 -5.11
CA ALA A 27 -15.17 -3.32 -5.94
C ALA A 27 -15.37 -2.14 -6.91
N MET A 28 -14.33 -1.34 -7.16
CA MET A 28 -14.48 -0.12 -7.97
C MET A 28 -14.85 -0.44 -9.43
N GLU A 29 -14.48 -1.60 -9.91
CA GLU A 29 -14.88 -2.21 -11.19
C GLU A 29 -16.42 -2.29 -11.28
N VAL A 30 -17.04 -2.89 -10.26
CA VAL A 30 -18.49 -3.10 -10.19
C VAL A 30 -19.20 -1.76 -10.05
N SER A 31 -18.68 -0.88 -9.20
CA SER A 31 -19.24 0.47 -9.02
C SER A 31 -19.23 1.26 -10.33
N SER A 32 -18.11 1.20 -11.07
CA SER A 32 -17.95 1.86 -12.36
C SER A 32 -18.89 1.32 -13.43
N LEU A 33 -19.05 -0.01 -13.48
CA LEU A 33 -19.96 -0.66 -14.42
C LEU A 33 -21.42 -0.29 -14.10
N LEU A 34 -21.78 -0.26 -12.82
CA LEU A 34 -23.10 0.17 -12.37
C LEU A 34 -23.39 1.63 -12.75
N ILE A 35 -22.43 2.54 -12.56
CA ILE A 35 -22.55 3.95 -12.99
C ILE A 35 -22.77 4.06 -14.50
N LEU A 36 -21.99 3.33 -15.31
CA LEU A 36 -22.15 3.32 -16.77
C LEU A 36 -23.54 2.82 -17.17
N VAL A 37 -24.02 1.74 -16.55
CA VAL A 37 -25.35 1.19 -16.80
C VAL A 37 -26.43 2.21 -16.42
N LEU A 38 -26.30 2.89 -15.27
CA LEU A 38 -27.25 3.93 -14.86
C LEU A 38 -27.31 5.09 -15.85
N LEU A 39 -26.16 5.57 -16.32
CA LEU A 39 -26.09 6.62 -17.34
C LEU A 39 -26.75 6.16 -18.66
N LEU A 40 -26.40 4.96 -19.13
CA LEU A 40 -26.97 4.41 -20.36
C LEU A 40 -28.48 4.24 -20.28
N ILE A 41 -28.99 3.68 -19.18
CA ILE A 41 -30.43 3.51 -18.96
C ILE A 41 -31.11 4.89 -18.92
N PHE A 42 -30.57 5.83 -18.15
CA PHE A 42 -31.19 7.15 -17.98
C PHE A 42 -31.28 7.92 -19.31
N PHE A 43 -30.17 8.05 -20.04
CA PHE A 43 -30.16 8.79 -21.30
C PHE A 43 -30.84 8.03 -22.45
N SER A 44 -31.03 6.70 -22.33
CA SER A 44 -31.86 5.94 -23.26
C SER A 44 -33.35 6.10 -22.99
N LEU A 45 -33.77 6.24 -21.72
CA LEU A 45 -35.18 6.44 -21.35
C LEU A 45 -35.61 7.91 -21.52
N MET A 46 -34.71 8.85 -21.23
CA MET A 46 -34.95 10.29 -21.35
C MET A 46 -33.87 10.94 -22.24
N PRO A 47 -33.97 10.76 -23.58
CA PRO A 47 -32.97 11.29 -24.51
C PRO A 47 -32.87 12.81 -24.41
N LEU A 48 -31.62 13.30 -24.36
CA LEU A 48 -31.36 14.73 -24.39
C LEU A 48 -31.35 15.19 -25.85
N VAL A 49 -32.29 16.06 -26.20
CA VAL A 49 -32.47 16.57 -27.58
C VAL A 49 -32.43 18.10 -27.61
N ASN A 50 -31.82 18.65 -28.66
CA ASN A 50 -31.82 20.08 -28.92
C ASN A 50 -33.19 20.57 -29.45
N GLU A 51 -33.33 21.87 -29.69
CA GLU A 51 -34.59 22.47 -30.18
C GLU A 51 -35.04 21.94 -31.56
N SER A 52 -34.10 21.42 -32.35
CA SER A 52 -34.37 20.76 -33.64
C SER A 52 -34.66 19.24 -33.52
N GLY A 53 -34.73 18.69 -32.31
CA GLY A 53 -34.98 17.27 -32.08
C GLY A 53 -33.78 16.35 -32.31
N VAL A 54 -32.58 16.90 -32.50
CA VAL A 54 -31.34 16.14 -32.67
C VAL A 54 -30.82 15.70 -31.30
N LEU A 55 -30.44 14.43 -31.19
CA LEU A 55 -29.88 13.85 -29.99
C LEU A 55 -28.53 14.51 -29.66
N LEU A 56 -28.46 15.14 -28.48
CA LEU A 56 -27.25 15.80 -27.97
C LEU A 56 -26.31 14.85 -27.24
N PHE A 57 -26.83 13.71 -26.75
CA PHE A 57 -26.04 12.74 -26.01
C PHE A 57 -26.52 11.32 -26.25
N ALA A 58 -25.73 10.55 -26.98
CA ALA A 58 -26.02 9.19 -27.41
C ALA A 58 -25.33 8.14 -26.52
N PRO A 59 -25.81 6.87 -26.53
CA PRO A 59 -25.12 5.78 -25.83
C PRO A 59 -23.65 5.62 -26.26
N GLN A 60 -23.35 5.87 -27.53
CA GLN A 60 -21.99 5.89 -28.06
C GLN A 60 -21.11 6.98 -27.42
N ASP A 61 -21.67 8.12 -27.01
CA ASP A 61 -20.91 9.21 -26.38
C ASP A 61 -20.58 8.88 -24.92
N ILE A 62 -21.43 8.09 -24.25
CA ILE A 62 -21.17 7.52 -22.92
C ILE A 62 -20.08 6.44 -23.01
N LEU A 63 -20.15 5.58 -24.04
CA LEU A 63 -19.19 4.48 -24.24
C LEU A 63 -17.90 4.91 -24.96
N ALA A 64 -17.84 6.10 -25.54
CA ALA A 64 -16.68 6.63 -26.26
C ALA A 64 -15.40 6.59 -25.41
N GLY A 65 -15.54 6.54 -24.08
CA GLY A 65 -14.40 6.47 -23.17
C GLY A 65 -13.59 5.20 -23.17
N PHE A 66 -14.13 4.10 -23.71
CA PHE A 66 -13.37 2.87 -23.94
C PHE A 66 -12.38 2.99 -25.11
N GLY A 67 -12.69 3.83 -26.11
CA GLY A 67 -11.83 4.06 -27.28
C GLY A 67 -10.87 5.23 -27.13
N ASN A 68 -10.79 5.86 -25.95
CA ASN A 68 -10.04 7.09 -25.76
C ASN A 68 -8.51 6.84 -25.84
N PRO A 69 -7.76 7.61 -26.65
CA PRO A 69 -6.30 7.47 -26.78
C PRO A 69 -5.54 7.59 -25.45
N ALA A 70 -6.00 8.41 -24.51
CA ALA A 70 -5.37 8.56 -23.19
C ALA A 70 -5.47 7.26 -22.38
N LEU A 71 -6.65 6.63 -22.34
CA LEU A 71 -6.82 5.33 -21.70
C LEU A 71 -5.90 4.28 -22.30
N LEU A 72 -5.84 4.20 -23.64
CA LEU A 72 -4.95 3.26 -24.33
C LEU A 72 -3.47 3.54 -24.03
N THR A 73 -3.09 4.82 -23.93
CA THR A 73 -1.73 5.24 -23.54
C THR A 73 -1.40 4.70 -22.14
N ILE A 74 -2.32 4.88 -21.19
CA ILE A 74 -2.15 4.46 -19.81
C ILE A 74 -2.03 2.94 -19.72
N MET A 75 -2.92 2.19 -20.37
CA MET A 75 -2.83 0.72 -20.37
C MET A 75 -1.50 0.24 -20.96
N ALA A 76 -1.03 0.87 -22.04
CA ALA A 76 0.25 0.54 -22.64
C ALA A 76 1.44 0.89 -21.72
N LEU A 77 1.38 2.03 -21.05
CA LEU A 77 2.37 2.44 -20.05
C LEU A 77 2.40 1.51 -18.84
N LEU A 78 1.26 1.01 -18.36
CA LEU A 78 1.19 0.01 -17.29
C LEU A 78 1.85 -1.31 -17.69
N VAL A 79 1.65 -1.76 -18.93
CA VAL A 79 2.36 -2.93 -19.49
C VAL A 79 3.87 -2.70 -19.54
N ILE A 80 4.31 -1.52 -19.98
CA ILE A 80 5.74 -1.16 -19.99
C ILE A 80 6.31 -1.15 -18.55
N ALA A 81 5.57 -0.59 -17.59
CA ALA A 81 5.94 -0.56 -16.18
C ALA A 81 6.06 -1.98 -15.60
N GLN A 82 5.11 -2.87 -15.94
CA GLN A 82 5.17 -4.29 -15.58
C GLN A 82 6.41 -4.96 -16.17
N GLY A 83 6.81 -4.62 -17.40
CA GLY A 83 8.03 -5.10 -18.05
C GLY A 83 9.30 -4.64 -17.36
N MET A 84 9.33 -3.37 -16.96
CA MET A 84 10.45 -2.81 -16.19
C MET A 84 10.59 -3.46 -14.81
N PHE A 85 9.47 -3.75 -14.15
CA PHE A 85 9.45 -4.43 -12.85
C PHE A 85 9.86 -5.90 -12.96
N GLN A 86 9.24 -6.68 -13.85
CA GLN A 86 9.50 -8.12 -13.99
C GLN A 86 10.92 -8.44 -14.48
N SER A 87 11.54 -7.52 -15.22
CA SER A 87 12.89 -7.68 -15.74
C SER A 87 14.00 -7.31 -14.74
N GLY A 88 13.65 -6.77 -13.57
CA GLY A 88 14.63 -6.26 -12.60
C GLY A 88 15.43 -5.06 -13.13
N ALA A 89 14.82 -4.26 -14.02
CA ALA A 89 15.48 -3.12 -14.65
C ALA A 89 15.99 -2.08 -13.63
N PHE A 90 15.35 -2.03 -12.45
CA PHE A 90 15.66 -1.10 -11.37
C PHE A 90 16.68 -1.65 -10.35
N ASP A 91 16.94 -2.96 -10.33
CA ASP A 91 17.78 -3.60 -9.30
C ASP A 91 19.23 -3.10 -9.37
N LYS A 92 19.84 -3.06 -10.56
CA LYS A 92 21.22 -2.58 -10.75
C LYS A 92 21.41 -1.09 -10.42
N PRO A 93 20.57 -0.16 -10.89
CA PRO A 93 20.62 1.23 -10.45
C PRO A 93 20.53 1.36 -8.93
N ILE A 94 19.62 0.62 -8.28
CA ILE A 94 19.43 0.64 -6.83
C ILE A 94 20.67 0.08 -6.12
N ASP A 95 21.24 -1.03 -6.58
CA ASP A 95 22.47 -1.62 -6.02
C ASP A 95 23.68 -0.70 -6.16
N TYR A 96 23.82 -0.01 -7.29
CA TYR A 96 24.90 0.95 -7.51
C TYR A 96 24.79 2.12 -6.55
N ILE A 97 23.59 2.67 -6.40
CA ILE A 97 23.28 3.74 -5.46
C ILE A 97 23.52 3.27 -4.01
N ASN A 98 23.17 2.03 -3.66
CA ASN A 98 23.43 1.45 -2.34
C ASN A 98 24.92 1.22 -2.05
N LYS A 99 25.76 0.93 -3.06
CA LYS A 99 27.22 0.79 -2.89
C LYS A 99 27.92 2.13 -2.62
N LEU A 100 27.35 3.24 -3.10
CA LEU A 100 27.83 4.59 -2.81
C LEU A 100 27.55 5.02 -1.36
N ALA A 101 26.66 4.32 -0.64
CA ALA A 101 26.28 4.61 0.74
C ALA A 101 27.25 4.06 1.80
N VAL A 102 28.38 3.47 1.42
CA VAL A 102 29.31 2.82 2.35
C VAL A 102 30.17 3.88 3.05
N GLY A 103 29.72 4.32 4.24
CA GLY A 103 30.50 5.18 5.14
C GLY A 103 29.70 5.88 6.24
N SER A 104 28.40 6.16 6.03
CA SER A 104 27.54 6.85 7.01
C SER A 104 26.11 6.30 7.01
N THR A 105 25.57 6.05 8.20
CA THR A 105 24.22 5.52 8.44
C THR A 105 23.14 6.43 7.89
N LEU A 106 23.27 7.73 8.18
CA LEU A 106 22.31 8.74 7.71
C LEU A 106 22.36 8.84 6.18
N LEU A 107 23.56 8.75 5.61
CA LEU A 107 23.74 8.75 4.16
C LEU A 107 23.06 7.53 3.53
N ALA A 108 23.25 6.33 4.08
CA ALA A 108 22.61 5.12 3.55
C ALA A 108 21.09 5.20 3.54
N VAL A 109 20.51 5.80 4.57
CA VAL A 109 19.06 5.95 4.71
C VAL A 109 18.53 6.97 3.72
N VAL A 110 19.17 8.14 3.64
CA VAL A 110 18.81 9.18 2.66
C VAL A 110 18.91 8.61 1.24
N VAL A 111 19.99 7.88 0.95
CA VAL A 111 20.24 7.26 -0.35
C VAL A 111 19.13 6.27 -0.72
N VAL A 112 18.77 5.36 0.19
CA VAL A 112 17.68 4.39 -0.04
C VAL A 112 16.34 5.09 -0.24
N VAL A 113 16.01 6.09 0.58
CA VAL A 113 14.75 6.84 0.49
C VAL A 113 14.67 7.65 -0.80
N VAL A 114 15.75 8.32 -1.20
CA VAL A 114 15.81 9.08 -2.45
C VAL A 114 15.76 8.14 -3.66
N ALA A 115 16.46 7.01 -3.62
CA ALA A 115 16.38 5.99 -4.67
C ALA A 115 14.94 5.46 -4.82
N ALA A 116 14.25 5.21 -3.71
CA ALA A 116 12.86 4.78 -3.72
C ALA A 116 11.94 5.87 -4.28
N ALA A 117 12.12 7.14 -3.92
CA ALA A 117 11.37 8.26 -4.49
C ALA A 117 11.54 8.35 -6.02
N ILE A 118 12.78 8.22 -6.51
CA ILE A 118 13.08 8.22 -7.95
C ILE A 118 12.47 6.99 -8.64
N ALA A 119 12.56 5.81 -8.02
CA ALA A 119 11.94 4.60 -8.56
C ALA A 119 10.42 4.77 -8.65
N SER A 120 9.80 5.41 -7.65
CA SER A 120 8.36 5.72 -7.64
C SER A 120 7.93 6.69 -8.71
N ALA A 121 8.83 7.51 -9.25
CA ALA A 121 8.52 8.33 -10.40
C ALA A 121 8.17 7.48 -11.65
N PHE A 122 8.53 6.19 -11.68
CA PHE A 122 8.36 5.31 -12.84
C PHE A 122 7.69 3.97 -12.48
N LEU A 123 7.25 3.81 -11.25
CA LEU A 123 6.61 2.60 -10.74
C LEU A 123 5.48 3.02 -9.81
N ASN A 124 4.45 2.20 -9.72
CA ASN A 124 3.44 2.41 -8.67
C ASN A 124 4.10 2.41 -7.28
N ASN A 125 3.62 3.30 -6.42
CA ASN A 125 4.14 3.52 -5.07
C ASN A 125 4.20 2.21 -4.23
N THR A 126 3.19 1.35 -4.33
CA THR A 126 3.03 0.16 -3.46
C THR A 126 4.20 -0.85 -3.58
N PRO A 127 4.56 -1.38 -4.76
CA PRO A 127 5.72 -2.26 -4.91
C PRO A 127 7.04 -1.65 -4.45
N VAL A 128 7.23 -0.34 -4.63
CA VAL A 128 8.45 0.40 -4.26
C VAL A 128 8.60 0.48 -2.75
N VAL A 129 7.53 0.85 -2.04
CA VAL A 129 7.52 0.85 -0.57
C VAL A 129 7.84 -0.54 -0.02
N LEU A 130 7.18 -1.58 -0.55
CA LEU A 130 7.40 -2.97 -0.11
C LEU A 130 8.86 -3.43 -0.29
N LEU A 131 9.53 -2.99 -1.35
CA LEU A 131 10.94 -3.30 -1.60
C LEU A 131 11.88 -2.57 -0.64
N ALA A 132 11.57 -1.31 -0.34
CA ALA A 132 12.45 -0.45 0.43
C ALA A 132 12.31 -0.65 1.95
N ILE A 133 11.15 -1.09 2.46
CA ILE A 133 10.94 -1.43 3.88
C ILE A 133 12.01 -2.38 4.43
N PRO A 134 12.23 -3.59 3.88
CA PRO A 134 13.19 -4.54 4.45
C PRO A 134 14.63 -4.01 4.40
N ILE A 135 14.98 -3.25 3.35
CA ILE A 135 16.30 -2.62 3.21
C ILE A 135 16.52 -1.60 4.35
N LEU A 136 15.54 -0.74 4.61
CA LEU A 136 15.64 0.25 5.70
C LEU A 136 15.68 -0.40 7.08
N ILE A 137 14.91 -1.47 7.31
CA ILE A 137 14.95 -2.21 8.57
C ILE A 137 16.34 -2.84 8.78
N ALA A 138 16.91 -3.45 7.74
CA ALA A 138 18.25 -4.05 7.82
C ALA A 138 19.35 -3.01 8.07
N VAL A 139 19.26 -1.83 7.43
CA VAL A 139 20.18 -0.71 7.65
C VAL A 139 20.05 -0.16 9.08
N ALA A 140 18.83 -0.02 9.59
CA ALA A 140 18.56 0.43 10.95
C ALA A 140 19.05 -0.57 12.01
N ALA A 141 18.82 -1.87 11.79
CA ALA A 141 19.24 -2.95 12.68
C ALA A 141 20.77 -3.06 12.82
N ARG A 142 21.52 -2.93 11.71
CA ARG A 142 23.00 -2.94 11.73
C ARG A 142 23.61 -1.86 12.61
N GLN A 143 22.87 -0.80 12.89
CA GLN A 143 23.38 0.42 13.51
C GLN A 143 22.67 0.75 14.83
N LYS A 144 21.78 -0.15 15.31
CA LYS A 144 20.99 0.01 16.55
C LYS A 144 20.17 1.30 16.60
N ILE A 145 19.61 1.75 15.46
CA ILE A 145 18.73 2.94 15.38
C ILE A 145 17.28 2.51 15.18
N SER A 146 16.31 3.28 15.70
CA SER A 146 14.88 3.05 15.47
C SER A 146 14.52 3.18 13.97
N SER A 147 13.94 2.14 13.37
CA SER A 147 13.49 2.15 11.97
C SER A 147 12.21 2.97 11.75
N SER A 148 11.40 3.15 12.80
CA SER A 148 10.06 3.76 12.73
C SER A 148 10.02 5.08 11.94
N PRO A 149 10.68 6.19 12.37
CA PRO A 149 10.59 7.47 11.66
C PRO A 149 11.08 7.41 10.21
N MET A 150 11.96 6.47 9.90
CA MET A 150 12.54 6.28 8.56
C MET A 150 11.54 5.61 7.61
N LEU A 151 10.69 4.71 8.12
CA LEU A 151 9.65 4.04 7.33
C LEU A 151 8.53 5.01 6.93
N MET A 152 8.12 5.93 7.80
CA MET A 152 7.15 6.97 7.41
C MET A 152 7.77 7.97 6.42
N GLY A 153 9.04 8.33 6.62
CA GLY A 153 9.76 9.20 5.69
C GLY A 153 9.93 8.58 4.31
N LEU A 154 10.25 7.29 4.25
CA LEU A 154 10.25 6.52 3.01
C LEU A 154 8.90 6.64 2.30
N ASN A 155 7.80 6.32 3.00
CA ASN A 155 6.47 6.34 2.40
C ASN A 155 6.12 7.72 1.82
N TYR A 156 6.33 8.80 2.58
CA TYR A 156 6.04 10.15 2.11
C TYR A 156 6.91 10.55 0.91
N MET A 157 8.21 10.20 0.93
CA MET A 157 9.10 10.46 -0.20
C MET A 157 8.75 9.64 -1.45
N VAL A 158 8.29 8.42 -1.28
CA VAL A 158 7.80 7.57 -2.38
C VAL A 158 6.54 8.17 -3.01
N VAL A 159 5.57 8.61 -2.20
CA VAL A 159 4.36 9.30 -2.69
C VAL A 159 4.70 10.61 -3.40
N LEU A 160 5.59 11.43 -2.83
CA LEU A 160 6.06 12.66 -3.47
C LEU A 160 6.85 12.39 -4.76
N GLY A 161 7.63 11.31 -4.79
CA GLY A 161 8.34 10.86 -5.99
C GLY A 161 7.39 10.41 -7.10
N GLY A 162 6.28 9.76 -6.72
CA GLY A 162 5.20 9.38 -7.64
C GLY A 162 4.54 10.56 -8.34
N ASN A 163 4.63 11.76 -7.77
CA ASN A 163 4.12 13.00 -8.38
C ASN A 163 5.03 13.58 -9.48
N LEU A 164 6.22 13.01 -9.71
CA LEU A 164 7.16 13.54 -10.70
C LEU A 164 6.78 13.22 -12.14
N THR A 165 6.07 12.13 -12.41
CA THR A 165 5.64 11.78 -13.77
C THR A 165 4.19 11.36 -13.78
N LEU A 166 3.60 11.28 -14.98
CA LEU A 166 2.27 10.69 -15.14
C LEU A 166 2.20 9.25 -14.62
N LEU A 167 3.26 8.47 -14.77
CA LEU A 167 3.24 7.03 -14.48
C LEU A 167 3.43 6.70 -13.00
N GLY A 168 4.04 7.61 -12.23
CA GLY A 168 4.45 7.33 -10.86
C GLY A 168 3.30 7.07 -9.87
N SER A 169 2.10 7.59 -10.15
CA SER A 169 0.91 7.29 -9.35
C SER A 169 -0.29 7.03 -10.24
N SER A 170 -1.09 6.01 -9.88
CA SER A 170 -2.38 5.73 -10.51
C SER A 170 -3.32 6.94 -10.49
N THR A 171 -3.22 7.78 -9.45
CA THR A 171 -3.99 9.01 -9.31
C THR A 171 -3.61 10.05 -10.39
N ASN A 172 -2.34 10.14 -10.78
CA ASN A 172 -1.89 11.07 -11.82
C ASN A 172 -2.47 10.69 -13.18
N LEU A 173 -2.46 9.38 -13.48
CA LEU A 173 -3.05 8.82 -14.69
C LEU A 173 -4.56 9.10 -14.72
N LEU A 174 -5.26 8.92 -13.59
CA LEU A 174 -6.69 9.19 -13.47
C LEU A 174 -7.05 10.67 -13.73
N VAL A 175 -6.30 11.63 -13.19
CA VAL A 175 -6.56 13.07 -13.44
C VAL A 175 -6.22 13.44 -14.88
N ALA A 176 -5.04 13.02 -15.36
CA ALA A 176 -4.62 13.34 -16.72
C ALA A 176 -5.60 12.81 -17.77
N ASP A 177 -6.10 11.60 -17.54
CA ASP A 177 -7.16 11.00 -18.32
C ASP A 177 -8.46 11.80 -18.20
N SER A 178 -8.98 12.00 -16.99
CA SER A 178 -10.24 12.74 -16.78
C SER A 178 -10.19 14.18 -17.32
N ALA A 179 -9.02 14.81 -17.36
CA ALA A 179 -8.82 16.14 -17.94
C ALA A 179 -8.85 16.12 -19.47
N ALA A 180 -8.10 15.21 -20.10
CA ALA A 180 -8.08 15.05 -21.55
C ALA A 180 -9.48 14.77 -22.12
N ARG A 181 -10.33 14.17 -21.29
CA ARG A 181 -11.71 13.77 -21.58
C ARG A 181 -12.71 14.92 -21.69
N ILE A 182 -12.41 16.09 -21.12
CA ILE A 182 -13.31 17.27 -21.11
C ILE A 182 -12.70 18.44 -21.93
N GLY A 183 -11.78 18.12 -22.85
CA GLY A 183 -11.17 19.08 -23.76
C GLY A 183 -9.99 19.86 -23.20
N ALA A 184 -9.43 19.46 -22.04
CA ALA A 184 -8.19 20.04 -21.54
C ALA A 184 -7.01 19.64 -22.43
N PRO A 185 -5.93 20.46 -22.48
CA PRO A 185 -4.71 20.09 -23.19
C PRO A 185 -4.17 18.74 -22.70
N PRO A 186 -3.69 17.85 -23.58
CA PRO A 186 -3.21 16.54 -23.18
C PRO A 186 -1.97 16.68 -22.30
N PHE A 187 -1.94 15.91 -21.21
CA PHE A 187 -0.74 15.81 -20.39
C PHE A 187 0.39 15.15 -21.18
N LYS A 188 1.53 15.83 -21.25
CA LYS A 188 2.82 15.21 -21.61
C LYS A 188 3.34 14.38 -20.43
N PHE A 189 4.18 13.40 -20.73
CA PHE A 189 4.77 12.49 -19.72
C PHE A 189 5.37 13.22 -18.51
N PHE A 190 6.09 14.33 -18.75
CA PHE A 190 6.77 15.14 -17.73
C PHE A 190 6.03 16.45 -17.38
N THR A 191 4.72 16.52 -17.64
CA THR A 191 3.91 17.71 -17.27
C THR A 191 3.99 18.04 -15.77
N PRO A 192 3.85 17.07 -14.83
CA PRO A 192 3.91 17.40 -13.41
C PRO A 192 5.33 17.60 -12.88
N THR A 193 6.39 17.27 -13.64
CA THR A 193 7.76 17.15 -13.14
C THR A 193 8.30 18.40 -12.49
N LEU A 194 8.11 19.58 -13.08
CA LEU A 194 8.74 20.80 -12.58
C LEU A 194 8.18 21.20 -11.21
N LEU A 195 6.85 21.27 -11.10
CA LEU A 195 6.18 21.58 -9.84
C LEU A 195 6.32 20.41 -8.85
N GLY A 196 6.24 19.17 -9.33
CA GLY A 196 6.43 17.96 -8.53
C GLY A 196 7.82 17.88 -7.90
N LEU A 197 8.88 18.25 -8.64
CA LEU A 197 10.25 18.29 -8.14
C LEU A 197 10.40 19.33 -7.04
N LEU A 198 9.78 20.50 -7.22
CA LEU A 198 9.79 21.55 -6.20
C LEU A 198 9.06 21.07 -4.93
N LEU A 199 7.89 20.46 -5.06
CA LEU A 199 7.17 19.87 -3.92
C LEU A 199 7.95 18.72 -3.26
N LEU A 200 8.62 17.88 -4.05
CA LEU A 200 9.49 16.81 -3.55
C LEU A 200 10.68 17.37 -2.78
N CYS A 201 11.31 18.44 -3.26
CA CYS A 201 12.42 19.08 -2.57
C CYS A 201 11.97 19.68 -1.23
N VAL A 202 10.90 20.48 -1.24
CA VAL A 202 10.39 21.13 -0.01
C VAL A 202 9.85 20.09 0.98
N GLY A 203 9.08 19.11 0.50
CA GLY A 203 8.59 17.99 1.30
C GLY A 203 9.73 17.12 1.82
N GLY A 204 10.77 16.89 1.02
CA GLY A 204 11.97 16.16 1.42
C GLY A 204 12.74 16.88 2.52
N LEU A 205 12.88 18.20 2.46
CA LEU A 205 13.47 18.98 3.55
C LEU A 205 12.68 18.79 4.86
N TYR A 206 11.35 18.79 4.79
CA TYR A 206 10.52 18.48 5.96
C TYR A 206 10.76 17.05 6.46
N VAL A 207 10.72 16.06 5.57
CA VAL A 207 10.86 14.63 5.91
C VAL A 207 12.22 14.31 6.52
N PHE A 208 13.31 14.91 6.04
CA PHE A 208 14.65 14.62 6.53
C PHE A 208 15.04 15.44 7.77
N PHE A 209 14.55 16.68 7.93
CA PHE A 209 15.01 17.57 9.01
C PHE A 209 14.00 17.81 10.12
N ILE A 210 12.69 17.88 9.81
CA ILE A 210 11.66 18.29 10.77
C ILE A 210 10.90 17.07 11.30
N MET A 211 10.42 16.22 10.39
CA MET A 211 9.61 15.05 10.72
C MET A 211 10.28 14.09 11.73
N PRO A 212 11.59 13.76 11.64
CA PRO A 212 12.21 12.84 12.58
C PRO A 212 12.26 13.41 14.00
N ARG A 213 12.29 14.74 14.15
CA ARG A 213 12.23 15.39 15.47
C ARG A 213 10.83 15.35 16.07
N LEU A 214 9.80 15.41 15.21
CA LEU A 214 8.39 15.39 15.63
C LEU A 214 7.92 13.98 16.04
N LEU A 215 8.51 12.95 15.45
CA LEU A 215 8.19 11.53 15.69
C LEU A 215 9.09 10.85 16.72
N ARG A 216 10.06 11.56 17.32
CA ARG A 216 10.90 11.01 18.39
C ARG A 216 10.01 10.54 19.55
N ARG A 217 10.01 9.23 19.84
CA ARG A 217 9.37 8.68 21.03
C ARG A 217 10.24 8.93 22.25
N ASN A 218 9.60 8.98 23.42
CA ASN A 218 10.27 9.14 24.70
C ASN A 218 11.19 7.91 24.94
N PRO A 219 12.46 8.06 25.38
CA PRO A 219 13.39 6.94 25.53
C PRO A 219 12.88 5.81 26.44
N TYR A 220 11.98 6.16 27.38
CA TYR A 220 11.32 5.20 28.28
C TYR A 220 10.37 4.23 27.55
N SER A 221 9.80 4.65 26.42
CA SER A 221 8.99 3.80 25.54
C SER A 221 9.86 2.96 24.60
N GLU A 222 11.04 3.45 24.24
CA GLU A 222 12.01 2.71 23.43
C GLU A 222 12.67 1.59 24.23
N GLN A 223 12.96 1.74 25.53
CA GLN A 223 13.54 0.65 26.35
C GLN A 223 12.59 -0.55 26.56
N GLN A 224 11.28 -0.39 26.35
CA GLN A 224 10.33 -1.51 26.27
C GLN A 224 10.13 -2.05 24.85
N GLU A 225 10.52 -1.30 23.81
CA GLU A 225 10.29 -1.65 22.39
C GLU A 225 11.58 -1.95 21.59
N THR A 226 12.78 -1.68 22.12
CA THR A 226 14.07 -2.09 21.54
C THR A 226 14.31 -3.56 21.86
N PRO A 227 14.34 -4.44 20.84
CA PRO A 227 14.58 -5.85 21.05
C PRO A 227 16.09 -6.09 21.12
N GLU A 228 16.75 -5.73 22.22
CA GLU A 228 18.00 -6.42 22.55
C GLU A 228 17.73 -7.88 22.97
N SER A 229 16.47 -8.21 23.30
CA SER A 229 16.01 -9.56 23.60
C SER A 229 15.10 -10.19 22.54
N GLY A 230 14.77 -9.56 21.40
CA GLY A 230 13.78 -10.14 20.47
C GLY A 230 12.33 -10.15 21.01
N ARG A 231 11.37 -10.45 20.14
CA ARG A 231 9.95 -10.62 20.51
C ARG A 231 9.79 -11.96 21.23
N GLN A 232 9.14 -11.97 22.40
CA GLN A 232 8.82 -13.19 23.13
C GLN A 232 7.48 -13.76 22.67
N TYR A 233 7.48 -15.05 22.37
CA TYR A 233 6.33 -15.86 22.03
C TYR A 233 5.96 -16.73 23.22
N ILE A 234 4.66 -16.84 23.48
CA ILE A 234 4.15 -17.74 24.52
C ILE A 234 3.85 -19.07 23.85
N MET A 235 4.54 -20.11 24.30
CA MET A 235 4.36 -21.49 23.87
C MET A 235 3.68 -22.29 24.97
N GLU A 236 2.84 -23.23 24.57
CA GLU A 236 2.25 -24.23 25.46
C GLU A 236 2.85 -25.61 25.16
N ILE A 237 3.38 -26.28 26.18
CA ILE A 237 3.97 -27.62 26.03
C ILE A 237 3.39 -28.54 27.08
N ARG A 238 2.85 -29.68 26.63
CA ARG A 238 2.37 -30.74 27.51
C ARG A 238 3.44 -31.81 27.68
N LEU A 239 3.79 -32.13 28.91
CA LEU A 239 4.78 -33.16 29.21
C LEU A 239 4.23 -34.56 28.94
N ARG A 240 4.77 -35.20 27.90
CA ARG A 240 4.53 -36.62 27.56
C ARG A 240 5.38 -37.57 28.41
N PRO A 241 5.03 -38.87 28.51
CA PRO A 241 5.75 -39.85 29.33
C PRO A 241 7.22 -40.02 28.98
N ASP A 242 7.58 -39.79 27.72
CA ASP A 242 8.91 -39.88 27.12
C ASP A 242 9.73 -38.58 27.23
N SER A 243 9.20 -37.56 27.90
CA SER A 243 9.85 -36.26 27.96
C SER A 243 11.09 -36.24 28.87
N PRO A 244 12.22 -35.66 28.42
CA PRO A 244 13.40 -35.45 29.26
C PRO A 244 13.18 -34.42 30.39
N LEU A 245 12.05 -33.70 30.39
CA LEU A 245 11.68 -32.74 31.44
C LEU A 245 10.95 -33.39 32.62
N VAL A 246 10.51 -34.65 32.50
CA VAL A 246 9.83 -35.34 33.60
C VAL A 246 10.85 -35.68 34.70
N GLY A 247 10.57 -35.28 35.93
CA GLY A 247 11.49 -35.39 37.05
C GLY A 247 12.48 -34.22 37.18
N ALA A 248 12.48 -33.27 36.24
CA ALA A 248 13.28 -32.04 36.38
C ALA A 248 12.68 -31.17 37.49
N ASN A 249 13.57 -30.57 38.30
CA ASN A 249 13.19 -29.66 39.38
C ASN A 249 13.42 -28.20 38.96
N THR A 250 12.52 -27.33 39.38
CA THR A 250 12.65 -25.88 39.27
C THR A 250 13.54 -25.37 40.40
N GLN A 251 14.53 -24.53 40.07
CA GLN A 251 15.47 -23.96 41.03
C GLN A 251 15.32 -22.43 41.01
N ALA A 252 14.85 -21.85 42.12
CA ALA A 252 14.57 -20.43 42.26
C ALA A 252 13.67 -19.87 41.13
N GLY A 253 12.64 -20.61 40.74
CA GLY A 253 11.68 -20.22 39.69
C GLY A 253 12.15 -20.39 38.26
N PHE A 254 13.37 -20.87 38.04
CA PHE A 254 13.89 -21.20 36.71
C PHE A 254 13.90 -22.71 36.50
N LEU A 255 13.78 -23.12 35.23
CA LEU A 255 13.98 -24.50 34.83
C LEU A 255 15.31 -24.60 34.07
N PRO A 256 16.40 -25.10 34.69
CA PRO A 256 17.71 -25.16 34.04
C PRO A 256 17.70 -25.92 32.71
N ALA A 257 16.79 -26.87 32.54
CA ALA A 257 16.65 -27.61 31.27
C ALA A 257 16.16 -26.74 30.09
N LEU A 258 15.67 -25.51 30.33
CA LEU A 258 15.17 -24.57 29.32
C LEU A 258 15.95 -23.25 29.40
N HIS A 259 17.25 -23.31 29.12
CA HIS A 259 18.13 -22.13 29.12
C HIS A 259 17.63 -21.04 28.16
N GLY A 260 17.63 -19.79 28.63
CA GLY A 260 17.19 -18.63 27.84
C GLY A 260 15.67 -18.42 27.82
N MET A 261 14.88 -19.40 28.28
CA MET A 261 13.42 -19.32 28.26
C MET A 261 12.86 -19.08 29.64
N THR A 262 11.73 -18.35 29.71
CA THR A 262 11.09 -18.04 30.98
C THR A 262 9.84 -18.91 31.17
N LEU A 263 9.83 -19.71 32.22
CA LEU A 263 8.64 -20.43 32.64
C LEU A 263 7.65 -19.44 33.27
N GLN A 264 6.44 -19.35 32.73
CA GLN A 264 5.42 -18.37 33.14
C GLN A 264 4.32 -18.99 33.99
N MET A 265 3.95 -20.24 33.71
CA MET A 265 2.88 -20.94 34.42
C MET A 265 3.06 -22.46 34.27
N ILE A 266 2.71 -23.19 35.32
CA ILE A 266 2.59 -24.65 35.30
C ILE A 266 1.14 -24.99 35.62
N GLU A 267 0.52 -25.86 34.82
CA GLU A 267 -0.81 -26.38 35.08
C GLU A 267 -0.77 -27.89 35.29
N ARG A 268 -1.35 -28.34 36.41
CA ARG A 268 -1.52 -29.76 36.73
C ARG A 268 -2.99 -30.03 37.00
N GLY A 269 -3.66 -30.71 36.06
CA GLY A 269 -5.09 -30.95 36.14
C GLY A 269 -5.88 -29.64 36.05
N THR A 270 -6.58 -29.25 37.12
CA THR A 270 -7.33 -27.98 37.21
C THR A 270 -6.59 -26.90 38.00
N SER A 271 -5.44 -27.22 38.59
CA SER A 271 -4.67 -26.28 39.40
C SER A 271 -3.64 -25.56 38.54
N GLN A 272 -3.69 -24.22 38.57
CA GLN A 272 -2.69 -23.35 37.95
C GLN A 272 -1.73 -22.85 39.02
N MET A 273 -0.43 -22.96 38.75
CA MET A 273 0.64 -22.44 39.59
C MET A 273 1.35 -21.32 38.84
N LEU A 274 1.62 -20.23 39.56
CA LEU A 274 2.36 -19.06 39.08
C LEU A 274 3.74 -19.00 39.77
N PRO A 275 4.71 -18.21 39.25
CA PRO A 275 6.01 -18.04 39.88
C PRO A 275 5.87 -17.61 41.34
N PRO A 276 6.78 -18.01 42.26
CA PRO A 276 8.18 -18.38 42.01
C PRO A 276 8.53 -19.88 41.82
N PHE A 277 7.58 -20.80 41.65
CA PHE A 277 7.85 -22.24 41.40
C PHE A 277 8.98 -22.86 42.26
N ASP A 278 8.93 -22.69 43.58
CA ASP A 278 10.01 -23.19 44.44
C ASP A 278 9.96 -24.72 44.59
N ASP A 279 11.08 -25.39 44.25
CA ASP A 279 11.31 -26.85 44.37
C ASP A 279 10.22 -27.74 43.76
N TYR A 280 9.60 -27.28 42.66
CA TYR A 280 8.56 -28.03 41.98
C TYR A 280 9.15 -29.05 41.00
N THR A 281 8.83 -30.33 41.22
CA THR A 281 9.20 -31.44 40.32
C THR A 281 8.12 -31.67 39.26
N LEU A 282 8.53 -31.60 38.00
CA LEU A 282 7.67 -31.82 36.84
C LEU A 282 7.24 -33.29 36.69
N ARG A 283 5.97 -33.52 36.36
CA ARG A 283 5.37 -34.85 36.17
C ARG A 283 4.73 -34.97 34.79
N VAL A 284 4.52 -36.22 34.38
CA VAL A 284 3.77 -36.53 33.15
C VAL A 284 2.39 -35.90 33.22
N GLY A 285 1.99 -35.20 32.15
CA GLY A 285 0.71 -34.52 32.03
C GLY A 285 0.72 -33.05 32.46
N ASP A 286 1.78 -32.56 33.10
CA ASP A 286 1.93 -31.12 33.39
C ASP A 286 1.97 -30.32 32.09
N LYS A 287 1.30 -29.16 32.06
CA LYS A 287 1.40 -28.19 30.96
C LYS A 287 2.29 -27.03 31.39
N LEU A 288 3.24 -26.67 30.54
CA LEU A 288 4.21 -25.61 30.76
C LEU A 288 3.92 -24.47 29.78
N PHE A 289 3.78 -23.27 30.31
CA PHE A 289 3.67 -22.04 29.53
C PHE A 289 5.03 -21.34 29.55
N ILE A 290 5.65 -21.25 28.39
CA ILE A 290 7.02 -20.78 28.25
C ILE A 290 7.04 -19.55 27.36
N ALA A 291 7.63 -18.46 27.85
CA ALA A 291 7.93 -17.29 27.05
C ALA A 291 9.38 -17.40 26.54
N ALA A 292 9.54 -17.40 25.23
CA ALA A 292 10.84 -17.52 24.57
C ALA A 292 10.88 -16.69 23.29
N THR A 293 12.07 -16.27 22.91
CA THR A 293 12.28 -15.47 21.71
C THR A 293 12.37 -16.40 20.50
N ARG A 294 12.09 -15.89 19.30
CA ARG A 294 12.21 -16.71 18.10
C ARG A 294 13.59 -17.34 17.95
N GLN A 295 14.66 -16.61 18.30
CA GLN A 295 16.02 -17.10 18.19
C GLN A 295 16.29 -18.22 19.21
N GLU A 296 15.86 -18.04 20.46
CA GLU A 296 15.92 -19.10 21.48
C GLU A 296 15.16 -20.36 21.04
N ILE A 297 13.98 -20.20 20.43
CA ILE A 297 13.19 -21.31 19.91
C ILE A 297 13.91 -21.99 18.75
N ALA A 298 14.49 -21.23 17.82
CA ALA A 298 15.24 -21.77 16.69
C ALA A 298 16.47 -22.56 17.15
N ASP A 299 17.26 -22.00 18.07
CA ASP A 299 18.45 -22.64 18.64
C ASP A 299 18.08 -23.92 19.39
N ALA A 300 17.00 -23.87 20.18
CA ALA A 300 16.46 -25.03 20.90
C ALA A 300 15.86 -26.12 20.00
N LEU A 301 15.43 -25.78 18.79
CA LEU A 301 14.94 -26.75 17.80
C LEU A 301 16.06 -27.26 16.88
N ALA A 302 17.19 -26.56 16.78
CA ALA A 302 18.36 -27.02 16.05
C ALA A 302 19.16 -28.08 16.82
N ASP A 303 19.18 -27.99 18.16
CA ASP A 303 19.84 -28.98 19.02
C ASP A 303 18.94 -30.21 19.24
N LYS A 304 19.37 -31.36 18.71
CA LYS A 304 18.68 -32.66 18.82
C LYS A 304 18.50 -33.15 20.25
N ASN A 305 19.36 -32.71 21.17
CA ASN A 305 19.33 -33.11 22.57
C ASN A 305 18.46 -32.18 23.42
N HIS A 306 18.01 -31.06 22.86
CA HIS A 306 17.22 -30.10 23.61
C HIS A 306 15.79 -30.64 23.86
N PRO A 307 15.23 -30.47 25.07
CA PRO A 307 13.89 -30.96 25.38
C PRO A 307 12.79 -30.48 24.42
N LEU A 308 12.89 -29.24 23.93
CA LEU A 308 11.94 -28.68 22.97
C LEU A 308 11.93 -29.41 21.63
N HIS A 309 13.10 -29.80 21.10
CA HIS A 309 13.19 -30.57 19.85
C HIS A 309 12.35 -31.84 19.95
N THR A 310 12.52 -32.61 21.04
CA THR A 310 11.78 -33.86 21.24
C THR A 310 10.29 -33.65 21.43
N GLN A 311 9.86 -32.52 22.01
CA GLN A 311 8.46 -32.22 22.30
C GLN A 311 7.67 -31.67 21.11
N ILE A 312 8.31 -30.84 20.29
CA ILE A 312 7.62 -30.02 19.29
C ILE A 312 7.63 -30.69 17.91
N LEU A 313 8.78 -31.20 17.45
CA LEU A 313 8.90 -31.76 16.09
C LEU A 313 7.94 -32.92 15.79
N PRO A 314 7.65 -33.84 16.73
CA PRO A 314 6.67 -34.90 16.49
C PRO A 314 5.22 -34.43 16.30
N LEU A 315 4.92 -33.17 16.63
CA LEU A 315 3.58 -32.58 16.48
C LEU A 315 3.39 -31.93 15.11
N VAL A 316 4.47 -31.70 14.36
CA VAL A 316 4.40 -31.08 13.05
C VAL A 316 4.05 -32.14 12.01
N PRO A 317 2.97 -31.97 11.22
CA PRO A 317 2.65 -32.89 10.14
C PRO A 317 3.81 -32.99 9.15
N THR A 318 4.32 -34.19 8.92
CA THR A 318 5.29 -34.49 7.87
C THR A 318 4.63 -35.38 6.83
N THR A 319 4.77 -35.04 5.55
CA THR A 319 4.39 -35.93 4.45
C THR A 319 5.31 -37.15 4.44
N ASP A 320 4.73 -38.35 4.55
CA ASP A 320 5.40 -39.67 4.61
C ASP A 320 6.10 -40.10 3.29
N SER A 321 6.62 -39.16 2.51
CA SER A 321 7.37 -39.47 1.28
C SER A 321 8.86 -39.54 1.62
N GLY A 322 9.46 -40.71 1.39
CA GLY A 322 10.77 -41.11 1.92
C GLY A 322 11.94 -40.14 1.69
N ASP A 323 12.92 -40.27 2.59
CA ASP A 323 14.29 -39.71 2.61
C ASP A 323 14.49 -38.20 2.42
N ASP A 324 13.45 -37.44 2.06
CA ASP A 324 13.51 -35.99 1.91
C ASP A 324 12.82 -35.32 3.13
N LYS A 325 13.50 -35.35 4.28
CA LYS A 325 13.14 -34.48 5.41
C LYS A 325 13.47 -33.04 5.00
N GLY A 326 12.58 -32.41 4.24
CA GLY A 326 12.73 -31.02 3.85
C GLY A 326 13.02 -30.14 5.06
N ASP A 327 13.84 -29.09 4.86
CA ASP A 327 14.27 -28.21 5.93
C ASP A 327 13.04 -27.65 6.68
N MET A 328 13.02 -27.88 7.99
CA MET A 328 12.00 -27.35 8.89
C MET A 328 12.26 -25.88 9.11
N VAL A 329 11.26 -25.03 8.85
CA VAL A 329 11.40 -23.58 8.90
C VAL A 329 10.39 -22.97 9.85
N LEU A 330 10.88 -21.99 10.61
CA LEU A 330 10.09 -21.14 11.51
C LEU A 330 9.63 -19.89 10.75
N ALA A 331 8.33 -19.72 10.59
CA ALA A 331 7.67 -18.56 9.98
C ALA A 331 6.94 -17.69 11.01
N GLU A 332 6.89 -16.38 10.79
CA GLU A 332 5.99 -15.48 11.52
C GLU A 332 4.82 -15.11 10.60
N LEU A 333 3.61 -15.12 11.11
CA LEU A 333 2.38 -14.80 10.38
C LEU A 333 1.58 -13.76 11.16
N VAL A 334 1.04 -12.76 10.48
CA VAL A 334 0.10 -11.79 11.06
C VAL A 334 -1.31 -12.14 10.67
N VAL A 335 -2.20 -12.12 11.67
CA VAL A 335 -3.64 -12.19 11.45
C VAL A 335 -4.08 -10.88 10.77
N ALA A 336 -4.46 -10.94 9.50
CA ALA A 336 -4.86 -9.75 8.74
C ALA A 336 -6.19 -9.17 9.24
N PRO A 337 -6.45 -7.87 9.06
CA PRO A 337 -7.78 -7.30 9.28
C PRO A 337 -8.83 -8.01 8.42
N GLY A 338 -9.96 -8.42 9.02
CA GLY A 338 -11.00 -9.19 8.34
C GLY A 338 -10.70 -10.69 8.17
N SER A 339 -9.60 -11.21 8.74
CA SER A 339 -9.26 -12.63 8.66
C SER A 339 -10.31 -13.53 9.32
N ARG A 340 -10.62 -14.67 8.69
CA ARG A 340 -11.52 -15.70 9.27
C ARG A 340 -11.00 -16.31 10.57
N MET A 341 -9.72 -16.12 10.88
CA MET A 341 -9.10 -16.55 12.12
C MET A 341 -9.42 -15.59 13.28
N ALA A 342 -9.73 -14.33 13.00
CA ALA A 342 -10.06 -13.34 14.01
C ALA A 342 -11.34 -13.74 14.77
N GLY A 343 -11.30 -13.61 16.10
CA GLY A 343 -12.37 -13.98 17.03
C GLY A 343 -12.45 -15.47 17.37
N ARG A 344 -11.65 -16.35 16.75
CA ARG A 344 -11.63 -17.80 17.02
C ARG A 344 -10.46 -18.19 17.92
N GLY A 345 -10.64 -19.23 18.73
CA GLY A 345 -9.54 -19.84 19.49
C GLY A 345 -8.51 -20.47 18.56
N VAL A 346 -7.22 -20.52 18.94
CA VAL A 346 -6.13 -21.04 18.08
C VAL A 346 -6.46 -22.41 17.48
N TYR A 347 -6.94 -23.37 18.29
CA TYR A 347 -7.30 -24.71 17.78
C TYR A 347 -8.61 -24.75 16.98
N GLN A 348 -9.48 -23.75 17.12
CA GLN A 348 -10.74 -23.65 16.37
C GLN A 348 -10.56 -23.06 14.97
N THR A 349 -9.37 -22.54 14.65
CA THR A 349 -9.06 -22.00 13.33
C THR A 349 -8.94 -23.08 12.26
N GLY A 350 -8.64 -24.32 12.64
CA GLY A 350 -8.32 -25.41 11.71
C GLY A 350 -6.98 -25.22 10.98
N PHE A 351 -6.13 -24.28 11.42
CA PHE A 351 -4.90 -23.89 10.74
C PHE A 351 -4.00 -25.08 10.39
N ILE A 352 -3.74 -25.97 11.35
CA ILE A 352 -2.88 -27.16 11.15
C ILE A 352 -3.38 -28.03 10.01
N HIS A 353 -4.70 -28.25 9.90
CA HIS A 353 -5.30 -29.09 8.87
C HIS A 353 -5.36 -28.42 7.49
N LEU A 354 -5.34 -27.09 7.44
CA LEU A 354 -5.42 -26.33 6.19
C LEU A 354 -4.05 -26.10 5.58
N THR A 355 -3.01 -26.01 6.40
CA THR A 355 -1.68 -25.57 5.95
C THR A 355 -0.56 -26.56 6.23
N ASP A 356 -0.83 -27.69 6.92
CA ASP A 356 0.18 -28.65 7.38
C ASP A 356 1.33 -27.96 8.16
N CYS A 357 1.00 -26.88 8.86
CA CYS A 357 1.95 -26.10 9.66
C CYS A 357 1.45 -25.98 11.09
N PHE A 358 2.36 -26.08 12.06
CA PHE A 358 2.03 -26.08 13.47
C PHE A 358 2.25 -24.71 14.11
N ILE A 359 1.26 -24.19 14.84
CA ILE A 359 1.38 -22.93 15.58
C ILE A 359 2.11 -23.19 16.89
N LEU A 360 3.30 -22.62 17.04
CA LEU A 360 4.14 -22.74 18.23
C LEU A 360 3.76 -21.76 19.31
N GLY A 361 3.43 -20.53 18.93
CA GLY A 361 3.15 -19.49 19.89
C GLY A 361 2.44 -18.29 19.30
N VAL A 362 1.83 -17.52 20.19
CA VAL A 362 1.08 -16.29 19.85
C VAL A 362 1.71 -15.11 20.58
N GLN A 363 1.80 -13.98 19.89
CA GLN A 363 2.21 -12.71 20.45
C GLN A 363 1.11 -11.66 20.23
N ARG A 364 0.71 -11.00 21.32
CA ARG A 364 -0.27 -9.90 21.33
C ARG A 364 0.36 -8.58 21.77
N ARG A 365 0.05 -7.48 21.05
CA ARG A 365 0.67 -6.16 21.23
C ARG A 365 0.43 -5.50 22.59
N SER A 366 -0.71 -5.76 23.23
CA SER A 366 -1.22 -4.92 24.33
C SER A 366 -0.97 -5.47 25.73
N HIS A 367 -0.66 -6.76 25.88
CA HIS A 367 -0.39 -7.42 27.15
C HIS A 367 0.14 -8.84 26.90
N MET A 368 0.92 -9.36 27.84
CA MET A 368 1.40 -10.74 27.79
C MET A 368 0.23 -11.69 28.12
N VAL A 369 -0.16 -12.53 27.16
CA VAL A 369 -1.35 -13.38 27.25
C VAL A 369 -1.08 -14.58 28.16
N ARG A 370 -1.54 -14.52 29.42
CA ARG A 370 -1.38 -15.61 30.40
C ARG A 370 -2.56 -16.60 30.34
N GLN A 371 -2.89 -17.08 29.15
CA GLN A 371 -4.03 -17.99 28.92
C GLN A 371 -3.59 -19.20 28.11
N MET A 372 -4.37 -20.29 28.19
CA MET A 372 -4.13 -21.51 27.41
C MET A 372 -4.12 -21.19 25.91
N LEU A 373 -3.17 -21.71 25.14
CA LEU A 373 -3.02 -21.38 23.72
C LEU A 373 -4.31 -21.67 22.95
N GLY A 374 -5.02 -22.74 23.33
CA GLY A 374 -6.32 -23.11 22.79
C GLY A 374 -7.48 -22.17 23.11
N GLU A 375 -7.40 -21.42 24.20
CA GLU A 375 -8.40 -20.45 24.65
C GLU A 375 -8.11 -19.03 24.18
N ILE A 376 -6.89 -18.77 23.70
CA ILE A 376 -6.53 -17.48 23.09
C ILE A 376 -7.38 -17.29 21.83
N ARG A 377 -8.36 -16.39 21.93
CA ARG A 377 -9.10 -15.91 20.77
C ARG A 377 -8.22 -14.96 20.00
N LEU A 378 -7.89 -15.32 18.76
CA LEU A 378 -7.02 -14.51 17.91
C LEU A 378 -7.67 -13.15 17.60
N GLU A 379 -6.89 -12.09 17.66
CA GLU A 379 -7.28 -10.74 17.30
C GLU A 379 -6.58 -10.31 16.01
N GLU A 380 -7.17 -9.35 15.31
CA GLU A 380 -6.54 -8.73 14.15
C GLU A 380 -5.22 -8.07 14.58
N GLY A 381 -4.13 -8.38 13.87
CA GLY A 381 -2.79 -7.91 14.20
C GLY A 381 -2.01 -8.76 15.21
N ASP A 382 -2.58 -9.85 15.74
CA ASP A 382 -1.81 -10.87 16.46
C ASP A 382 -0.74 -11.49 15.53
N ILE A 383 0.42 -11.83 16.11
CA ILE A 383 1.52 -12.48 15.39
C ILE A 383 1.61 -13.93 15.87
N LEU A 384 1.54 -14.87 14.93
CA LEU A 384 1.67 -16.30 15.13
C LEU A 384 3.09 -16.72 14.73
N LEU A 385 3.77 -17.47 15.61
CA LEU A 385 4.98 -18.20 15.25
C LEU A 385 4.58 -19.62 14.84
N VAL A 386 4.99 -20.01 13.64
CA VAL A 386 4.58 -21.26 13.00
C VAL A 386 5.81 -22.03 12.54
N ILE A 387 5.73 -23.35 12.61
CA ILE A 387 6.75 -24.26 12.08
C ILE A 387 6.14 -25.19 11.04
N GLY A 388 6.87 -25.44 9.97
CA GLY A 388 6.47 -26.37 8.91
C GLY A 388 7.63 -26.67 7.96
N GLN A 389 7.40 -27.58 7.01
CA GLN A 389 8.33 -27.79 5.91
C GLN A 389 8.35 -26.55 5.00
N GLN A 390 9.51 -26.24 4.40
CA GLN A 390 9.68 -25.10 3.50
C GLN A 390 8.58 -25.01 2.41
N SER A 391 8.20 -26.14 1.80
CA SER A 391 7.13 -26.22 0.79
C SER A 391 5.76 -25.77 1.28
N ASN A 392 5.43 -26.07 2.54
CA ASN A 392 4.14 -25.74 3.15
C ASN A 392 4.13 -24.26 3.56
N ILE A 393 5.26 -23.77 4.07
CA ILE A 393 5.44 -22.35 4.42
C ILE A 393 5.29 -21.46 3.17
N ASP A 394 5.87 -21.87 2.04
CA ASP A 394 5.78 -21.14 0.77
C ASP A 394 4.33 -21.11 0.20
N GLY A 395 3.49 -22.09 0.58
CA GLY A 395 2.08 -22.17 0.19
C GLY A 395 1.12 -21.29 1.01
N LEU A 396 1.54 -20.84 2.20
CA LEU A 396 0.71 -20.07 3.15
C LEU A 396 0.04 -18.81 2.55
N PRO A 397 0.72 -17.99 1.72
CA PRO A 397 0.11 -16.77 1.16
C PRO A 397 -1.09 -17.03 0.25
N ASN A 398 -1.20 -18.22 -0.34
CA ASN A 398 -2.28 -18.56 -1.27
C ASN A 398 -3.48 -19.24 -0.57
N GLN A 399 -3.30 -19.73 0.66
CA GLN A 399 -4.28 -20.59 1.34
C GLN A 399 -4.90 -19.94 2.58
N THR A 400 -4.31 -18.86 3.11
CA THR A 400 -4.77 -18.23 4.36
C THR A 400 -4.99 -16.73 4.21
N ASP A 401 -5.97 -16.19 4.94
CA ASP A 401 -6.15 -14.74 5.16
C ASP A 401 -5.10 -14.20 6.17
N ALA A 402 -3.89 -14.78 6.19
CA ALA A 402 -2.80 -14.43 7.09
C ALA A 402 -1.64 -13.87 6.25
N LEU A 403 -1.11 -12.73 6.68
CA LEU A 403 0.03 -12.09 6.01
C LEU A 403 1.31 -12.71 6.56
N LEU A 404 2.01 -13.49 5.74
CA LEU A 404 3.33 -14.03 6.08
C LEU A 404 4.28 -12.85 6.37
N MET A 405 4.74 -12.72 7.62
CA MET A 405 5.70 -11.68 8.03
C MET A 405 7.14 -12.02 7.59
N GLN A 406 7.39 -13.27 7.20
CA GLN A 406 8.68 -13.65 6.61
C GLN A 406 8.65 -13.55 5.10
N TRP A 407 9.37 -12.54 4.64
CA TRP A 407 9.52 -12.15 3.26
C TRP A 407 10.31 -13.19 2.47
N SER A 408 9.63 -14.18 1.90
CA SER A 408 10.14 -14.89 0.73
C SER A 408 9.01 -15.58 -0.05
N ALA A 409 8.16 -14.78 -0.68
CA ALA A 409 7.38 -15.22 -1.82
C ALA A 409 7.28 -14.06 -2.81
N ARG A 410 8.43 -13.66 -3.37
CA ARG A 410 8.44 -12.89 -4.62
C ARG A 410 8.97 -13.80 -5.70
N GLU A 411 8.22 -13.91 -6.80
CA GLU A 411 8.78 -14.36 -8.07
C GLU A 411 10.06 -13.54 -8.31
N LEU A 412 11.23 -14.17 -8.20
CA LEU A 412 12.50 -13.50 -8.44
C LEU A 412 12.46 -12.98 -9.89
N PRO A 413 12.59 -11.65 -10.11
CA PRO A 413 12.57 -11.10 -11.46
C PRO A 413 13.65 -11.78 -12.30
N GLN A 414 13.30 -12.14 -13.55
CA GLN A 414 14.26 -12.75 -14.45
C GLN A 414 15.19 -11.65 -14.97
N LEU A 415 16.30 -11.45 -14.25
CA LEU A 415 17.33 -10.41 -14.50
C LEU A 415 17.94 -10.44 -15.91
N LYS A 416 17.68 -11.50 -16.70
CA LYS A 416 18.23 -11.69 -18.05
C LYS A 416 17.77 -10.61 -19.04
N ASN A 417 16.60 -9.99 -18.82
CA ASN A 417 16.00 -9.05 -19.78
C ASN A 417 16.03 -7.57 -19.37
N ALA A 418 16.67 -7.23 -18.25
CA ALA A 418 16.74 -5.87 -17.70
C ALA A 418 17.24 -4.81 -18.70
N ASN A 419 18.25 -5.14 -19.52
CA ASN A 419 18.81 -4.20 -20.49
C ASN A 419 17.84 -3.89 -21.64
N ARG A 420 17.11 -4.90 -22.12
CA ARG A 420 16.12 -4.74 -23.18
C ARG A 420 14.94 -3.89 -22.71
N ALA A 421 14.45 -4.16 -21.49
CA ALA A 421 13.40 -3.37 -20.87
C ALA A 421 13.79 -1.89 -20.74
N ARG A 422 15.00 -1.61 -20.22
CA ARG A 422 15.52 -0.23 -20.10
C ARG A 422 15.64 0.48 -21.44
N LEU A 423 16.08 -0.22 -22.48
CA LEU A 423 16.24 0.35 -23.82
C LEU A 423 14.87 0.69 -24.43
N ILE A 424 13.90 -0.23 -24.35
CA ILE A 424 12.54 -0.02 -24.85
C ILE A 424 11.87 1.14 -24.11
N PHE A 425 11.93 1.13 -22.77
CA PHE A 425 11.40 2.21 -21.95
C PHE A 425 12.04 3.56 -22.28
N GLY A 426 13.37 3.61 -22.35
CA GLY A 426 14.11 4.82 -22.70
C GLY A 426 13.77 5.34 -24.09
N ALA A 427 13.63 4.45 -25.08
CA ALA A 427 13.21 4.82 -26.43
C ALA A 427 11.78 5.38 -26.45
N THR A 428 10.82 4.72 -25.79
CA THR A 428 9.44 5.20 -25.69
C THR A 428 9.37 6.59 -25.05
N VAL A 429 10.14 6.82 -23.98
CA VAL A 429 10.20 8.12 -23.30
C VAL A 429 10.83 9.19 -24.20
N LEU A 430 11.95 8.90 -24.87
CA LEU A 430 12.63 9.85 -25.78
C LEU A 430 11.73 10.25 -26.96
N ILE A 431 11.05 9.29 -27.58
CA ILE A 431 10.11 9.55 -28.68
C ILE A 431 8.94 10.40 -28.20
N SER A 432 8.39 10.09 -27.02
CA SER A 432 7.28 10.85 -26.43
C SER A 432 7.71 12.27 -26.03
N ALA A 433 8.94 12.44 -25.54
CA ALA A 433 9.48 13.72 -25.08
C ALA A 433 9.82 14.66 -26.25
N THR A 434 10.34 14.11 -27.35
CA THR A 434 10.65 14.87 -28.58
C THR A 434 9.40 15.28 -29.35
N GLY A 435 8.24 14.69 -29.04
CA GLY A 435 6.95 14.99 -29.69
C GLY A 435 6.88 14.53 -31.14
N THR A 436 7.80 13.65 -31.56
CA THR A 436 7.87 13.11 -32.92
C THR A 436 6.68 12.20 -33.23
N LEU A 437 6.18 11.48 -32.23
CA LEU A 437 4.94 10.70 -32.30
C LEU A 437 4.01 11.07 -31.13
N PRO A 438 2.68 11.02 -31.32
CA PRO A 438 1.74 11.09 -30.22
C PRO A 438 2.05 10.00 -29.18
N ILE A 439 1.96 10.36 -27.89
CA ILE A 439 2.33 9.47 -26.78
C ILE A 439 1.64 8.12 -26.85
N VAL A 440 0.38 8.07 -27.29
CA VAL A 440 -0.40 6.84 -27.46
C VAL A 440 0.25 5.86 -28.43
N VAL A 441 0.83 6.37 -29.52
CA VAL A 441 1.51 5.57 -30.54
C VAL A 441 2.82 5.04 -29.97
N ALA A 442 3.60 5.93 -29.33
CA ALA A 442 4.88 5.57 -28.72
C ALA A 442 4.73 4.55 -27.59
N SER A 443 3.71 4.69 -26.75
CA SER A 443 3.43 3.78 -25.63
C SER A 443 2.91 2.43 -26.12
N LEU A 444 1.99 2.40 -27.10
CA LEU A 444 1.49 1.14 -27.67
C LEU A 444 2.61 0.37 -28.39
N ALA A 445 3.43 1.06 -29.19
CA ALA A 445 4.60 0.46 -29.82
C ALA A 445 5.59 -0.09 -28.78
N GLY A 446 5.84 0.65 -27.70
CA GLY A 446 6.69 0.22 -26.59
C GLY A 446 6.14 -1.02 -25.87
N ALA A 447 4.84 -1.07 -25.58
CA ALA A 447 4.19 -2.23 -24.98
C ALA A 447 4.29 -3.47 -25.87
N CYS A 448 4.04 -3.33 -27.17
CA CYS A 448 4.23 -4.40 -28.16
C CYS A 448 5.69 -4.86 -28.21
N ALA A 449 6.65 -3.93 -28.18
CA ALA A 449 8.07 -4.24 -28.18
C ALA A 449 8.51 -5.01 -26.91
N MET A 450 7.93 -4.72 -25.74
CA MET A 450 8.18 -5.47 -24.50
C MET A 450 7.79 -6.94 -24.65
N VAL A 451 6.67 -7.23 -25.31
CA VAL A 451 6.22 -8.61 -25.57
C VAL A 451 7.06 -9.27 -26.68
N ALA A 452 7.27 -8.57 -27.80
CA ALA A 452 8.01 -9.10 -28.95
C ALA A 452 9.49 -9.40 -28.64
N SER A 453 10.12 -8.61 -27.76
CA SER A 453 11.51 -8.81 -27.33
C SER A 453 11.70 -9.89 -26.25
N GLY A 454 10.60 -10.48 -25.78
CA GLY A 454 10.57 -11.50 -24.73
C GLY A 454 10.80 -10.95 -23.31
N VAL A 455 10.73 -9.62 -23.11
CA VAL A 455 10.79 -9.02 -21.76
C VAL A 455 9.58 -9.46 -20.93
N LEU A 456 8.40 -9.49 -21.56
CA LEU A 456 7.17 -10.01 -20.99
C LEU A 456 6.59 -11.13 -21.86
N ASN A 457 6.04 -12.16 -21.22
CA ASN A 457 5.10 -13.05 -21.91
C ASN A 457 3.69 -12.44 -21.95
N VAL A 458 2.81 -12.94 -22.83
CA VAL A 458 1.44 -12.41 -22.99
C VAL A 458 0.67 -12.42 -21.68
N ARG A 459 0.84 -13.44 -20.84
CA ARG A 459 0.15 -13.54 -19.54
C ARG A 459 0.60 -12.45 -18.57
N GLN A 460 1.89 -12.15 -18.52
CA GLN A 460 2.45 -11.09 -17.70
C GLN A 460 2.05 -9.71 -18.24
N ALA A 461 2.00 -9.53 -19.56
CA ALA A 461 1.49 -8.32 -20.17
C ALA A 461 0.02 -8.09 -19.80
N VAL A 462 -0.83 -9.12 -19.91
CA VAL A 462 -2.25 -9.07 -19.49
C VAL A 462 -2.39 -8.79 -17.99
N ARG A 463 -1.52 -9.34 -17.13
CA ARG A 463 -1.48 -8.98 -15.70
C ARG A 463 -1.13 -7.51 -15.45
N GLY A 464 -0.42 -6.87 -16.36
CA GLY A 464 -0.17 -5.42 -16.32
C GLY A 464 -1.40 -4.58 -16.65
N PHE A 465 -2.44 -5.16 -17.27
CA PHE A 465 -3.71 -4.45 -17.47
C PHE A 465 -4.49 -4.41 -16.16
N ASP A 466 -4.65 -3.21 -15.60
CA ASP A 466 -5.51 -2.99 -14.45
C ASP A 466 -6.95 -2.70 -14.92
N LEU A 467 -7.82 -3.72 -14.81
CA LEU A 467 -9.22 -3.62 -15.18
C LEU A 467 -9.97 -2.57 -14.33
N ARG A 468 -9.53 -2.36 -13.08
CA ARG A 468 -10.04 -1.31 -12.19
C ARG A 468 -9.86 0.05 -12.83
N ILE A 469 -8.63 0.35 -13.26
CA ILE A 469 -8.30 1.61 -13.92
C ILE A 469 -9.10 1.74 -15.21
N PHE A 470 -9.15 0.69 -16.04
CA PHE A 470 -9.90 0.69 -17.30
C PHE A 470 -11.40 1.03 -17.14
N LEU A 471 -12.09 0.37 -16.20
CA LEU A 471 -13.52 0.57 -15.96
C LEU A 471 -13.82 1.91 -15.27
N VAL A 472 -13.03 2.27 -14.26
CA VAL A 472 -13.18 3.57 -13.55
C VAL A 472 -13.02 4.72 -14.54
N ILE A 473 -12.02 4.64 -15.41
CA ILE A 473 -11.79 5.63 -16.45
C ILE A 473 -12.99 5.74 -17.41
N ALA A 474 -13.51 4.62 -17.90
CA ALA A 474 -14.66 4.62 -18.81
C ALA A 474 -15.92 5.24 -18.15
N ALA A 475 -16.21 4.88 -16.89
CA ALA A 475 -17.34 5.41 -16.13
C ALA A 475 -17.21 6.91 -15.84
N ALA A 476 -16.01 7.35 -15.48
CA ALA A 476 -15.69 8.75 -15.28
C ALA A 476 -15.93 9.57 -16.55
N LEU A 477 -15.63 9.03 -17.74
CA LEU A 477 -15.92 9.74 -18.99
C LEU A 477 -17.41 9.95 -19.18
N GLY A 478 -18.18 8.87 -19.01
CA GLY A 478 -19.62 8.91 -19.17
C GLY A 478 -20.24 9.96 -18.25
N MET A 479 -19.80 10.00 -16.98
CA MET A 479 -20.26 10.98 -15.99
C MET A 479 -19.85 12.40 -16.33
N ALA A 480 -18.59 12.63 -16.71
CA ALA A 480 -18.08 13.96 -17.01
C ALA A 480 -18.78 14.58 -18.23
N ASN A 481 -18.93 13.80 -19.31
CA ASN A 481 -19.66 14.24 -20.50
C ASN A 481 -21.13 14.51 -20.17
N ALA A 482 -21.77 13.64 -19.38
CA ALA A 482 -23.13 13.87 -18.91
C ALA A 482 -23.24 15.18 -18.12
N LEU A 483 -22.31 15.45 -17.20
CA LEU A 483 -22.33 16.66 -16.37
C LEU A 483 -22.08 17.94 -17.18
N PHE A 484 -21.22 17.87 -18.20
CA PHE A 484 -20.90 18.99 -19.08
C PHE A 484 -22.07 19.31 -20.03
N ILE A 485 -22.57 18.30 -20.75
CA ILE A 485 -23.64 18.48 -21.75
C ILE A 485 -24.98 18.85 -21.09
N THR A 486 -25.24 18.37 -19.87
CA THR A 486 -26.43 18.77 -19.13
C THR A 486 -26.34 20.16 -18.50
N GLY A 487 -25.13 20.71 -18.31
CA GLY A 487 -24.92 22.01 -17.64
C GLY A 487 -24.76 21.93 -16.12
N GLY A 488 -24.70 20.72 -15.54
CA GLY A 488 -24.45 20.54 -14.10
C GLY A 488 -23.07 21.02 -13.66
N ALA A 489 -22.07 20.97 -14.54
CA ALA A 489 -20.73 21.51 -14.26
C ALA A 489 -20.79 23.02 -13.98
N THR A 490 -21.59 23.77 -14.77
CA THR A 490 -21.77 25.21 -14.63
C THR A 490 -22.47 25.60 -13.32
N LEU A 491 -23.42 24.78 -12.83
CA LEU A 491 -24.05 25.02 -11.53
C LEU A 491 -23.06 24.93 -10.37
N ILE A 492 -22.20 23.90 -10.36
CA ILE A 492 -21.22 23.72 -9.28
C ILE A 492 -20.19 24.86 -9.31
N THR A 493 -19.68 25.23 -10.49
CA THR A 493 -18.68 26.30 -10.60
C THR A 493 -19.25 27.64 -10.17
N THR A 494 -20.47 27.99 -10.61
CA THR A 494 -21.12 29.26 -10.23
C THR A 494 -21.36 29.35 -8.72
N GLY A 495 -21.80 28.25 -8.08
CA GLY A 495 -21.98 28.21 -6.63
C GLY A 495 -20.67 28.39 -5.86
N PHE A 496 -19.59 27.76 -6.31
CA PHE A 496 -18.27 27.90 -5.70
C PHE A 496 -17.71 29.32 -5.86
N LEU A 497 -17.83 29.90 -7.07
CA LEU A 497 -17.36 31.26 -7.34
C LEU A 497 -18.15 32.32 -6.56
N THR A 498 -19.46 32.14 -6.39
CA THR A 498 -20.29 33.03 -5.58
C THR A 498 -19.86 33.01 -4.11
N ALA A 499 -19.50 31.84 -3.58
CA ALA A 499 -18.99 31.73 -2.21
C ALA A 499 -17.63 32.42 -2.00
N MET A 500 -16.86 32.60 -3.07
CA MET A 500 -15.53 33.23 -3.10
C MET A 500 -15.53 34.58 -3.83
N GLU A 501 -16.68 35.26 -3.86
CA GLU A 501 -16.84 36.54 -4.56
C GLU A 501 -15.80 37.57 -4.08
N GLY A 502 -15.10 38.20 -5.03
CA GLY A 502 -14.02 39.18 -4.77
C GLY A 502 -12.63 38.57 -4.52
N ALA A 503 -12.49 37.25 -4.48
CA ALA A 503 -11.17 36.60 -4.37
C ALA A 503 -10.42 36.57 -5.72
N SER A 504 -9.09 36.66 -5.68
CA SER A 504 -8.26 36.49 -6.88
C SER A 504 -8.20 35.02 -7.32
N PRO A 505 -7.95 34.71 -8.61
CA PRO A 505 -7.82 33.34 -9.09
C PRO A 505 -6.78 32.50 -8.32
N ALA A 506 -5.71 33.13 -7.82
CA ALA A 506 -4.72 32.50 -6.95
C ALA A 506 -5.30 32.02 -5.60
N ILE A 507 -6.16 32.83 -4.96
CA ILE A 507 -6.83 32.46 -3.71
C ILE A 507 -7.82 31.33 -3.96
N ILE A 508 -8.54 31.38 -5.08
CA ILE A 508 -9.50 30.34 -5.48
C ILE A 508 -8.78 29.01 -5.73
N LEU A 509 -7.64 29.02 -6.42
CA LEU A 509 -6.78 27.84 -6.61
C LEU A 509 -6.29 27.28 -5.27
N SER A 510 -5.87 28.15 -4.36
CA SER A 510 -5.39 27.76 -3.03
C SER A 510 -6.49 27.10 -2.19
N ALA A 511 -7.68 27.68 -2.15
CA ALA A 511 -8.84 27.13 -1.46
C ALA A 511 -9.27 25.78 -2.06
N PHE A 512 -9.30 25.70 -3.40
CA PHE A 512 -9.61 24.48 -4.12
C PHE A 512 -8.61 23.34 -3.81
N PHE A 513 -7.30 23.64 -3.82
CA PHE A 513 -6.27 22.68 -3.43
C PHE A 513 -6.49 22.16 -2.01
N LEU A 514 -6.74 23.06 -1.05
CA LEU A 514 -6.91 22.70 0.35
C LEU A 514 -8.13 21.79 0.56
N ILE A 515 -9.26 22.12 -0.07
CA ILE A 515 -10.47 21.29 -0.02
C ILE A 515 -10.17 19.89 -0.56
N CYS A 516 -9.52 19.80 -1.73
CA CYS A 516 -9.13 18.53 -2.33
C CYS A 516 -8.19 17.72 -1.39
N ALA A 517 -7.21 18.38 -0.77
CA ALA A 517 -6.26 17.75 0.16
C ALA A 517 -6.94 17.27 1.46
N VAL A 518 -7.94 18.00 1.98
CA VAL A 518 -8.70 17.55 3.15
C VAL A 518 -9.57 16.36 2.78
N VAL A 519 -10.30 16.44 1.66
CA VAL A 519 -11.18 15.36 1.20
C VAL A 519 -10.39 14.08 0.93
N THR A 520 -9.18 14.17 0.36
CA THR A 520 -8.33 12.98 0.13
C THR A 520 -7.86 12.28 1.39
N ASN A 521 -7.92 12.92 2.56
CA ASN A 521 -7.57 12.28 3.83
C ASN A 521 -8.77 11.57 4.49
N ILE A 522 -9.98 11.77 3.95
CA ILE A 522 -11.23 11.15 4.39
C ILE A 522 -11.66 10.08 3.39
N LEU A 523 -11.54 10.36 2.10
CA LEU A 523 -11.81 9.46 0.98
C LEU A 523 -10.51 8.83 0.45
N SER A 524 -10.61 7.93 -0.52
CA SER A 524 -9.43 7.44 -1.26
C SER A 524 -8.90 8.49 -2.24
N ASN A 525 -7.59 8.47 -2.49
CA ASN A 525 -6.93 9.35 -3.46
C ASN A 525 -7.56 9.30 -4.86
N ASN A 526 -7.99 8.10 -5.29
CA ASN A 526 -8.61 7.90 -6.59
C ASN A 526 -10.02 8.52 -6.66
N ALA A 527 -10.82 8.37 -5.61
CA ALA A 527 -12.15 8.98 -5.55
C ALA A 527 -12.05 10.52 -5.59
N THR A 528 -11.08 11.07 -4.86
CA THR A 528 -10.82 12.51 -4.83
C THR A 528 -10.40 13.03 -6.21
N ALA A 529 -9.43 12.39 -6.86
CA ALA A 529 -9.00 12.78 -8.20
C ALA A 529 -10.16 12.79 -9.21
N LEU A 530 -11.03 11.78 -9.16
CA LEU A 530 -12.15 11.68 -10.07
C LEU A 530 -13.21 12.76 -9.85
N LEU A 531 -13.48 13.07 -8.59
CA LEU A 531 -14.46 14.07 -8.19
C LEU A 531 -14.02 15.48 -8.61
N PHE A 532 -12.78 15.84 -8.31
CA PHE A 532 -12.33 17.22 -8.44
C PHE A 532 -11.82 17.57 -9.85
N THR A 533 -11.54 16.60 -10.72
CA THR A 533 -11.02 16.89 -12.07
C THR A 533 -12.01 17.65 -12.96
N PRO A 534 -13.29 17.23 -13.09
CA PRO A 534 -14.28 18.00 -13.85
C PRO A 534 -14.51 19.40 -13.27
N LEU A 535 -14.51 19.52 -11.94
CA LEU A 535 -14.67 20.79 -11.24
C LEU A 535 -13.48 21.73 -11.48
N ALA A 536 -12.25 21.21 -11.40
CA ALA A 536 -11.03 21.94 -11.69
C ALA A 536 -11.06 22.61 -13.07
N LEU A 537 -11.49 21.86 -14.09
CA LEU A 537 -11.59 22.39 -15.44
C LEU A 537 -12.67 23.47 -15.56
N GLY A 538 -13.85 23.23 -14.99
CA GLY A 538 -14.93 24.21 -15.01
C GLY A 538 -14.56 25.51 -14.30
N LEU A 539 -13.82 25.44 -13.19
CA LEU A 539 -13.31 26.61 -12.47
C LEU A 539 -12.27 27.37 -13.30
N ALA A 540 -11.32 26.66 -13.91
CA ALA A 540 -10.32 27.29 -14.76
C ALA A 540 -10.93 28.01 -15.96
N GLN A 541 -11.93 27.39 -16.62
CA GLN A 541 -12.66 28.00 -17.72
C GLN A 541 -13.47 29.23 -17.29
N SER A 542 -14.12 29.16 -16.13
CA SER A 542 -14.93 30.28 -15.61
C SER A 542 -14.08 31.47 -15.15
N LEU A 543 -12.84 31.22 -14.73
CA LEU A 543 -11.88 32.24 -14.30
C LEU A 543 -10.98 32.74 -15.44
N ASP A 544 -11.11 32.20 -16.64
CA ASP A 544 -10.25 32.48 -17.81
C ASP A 544 -8.75 32.29 -17.53
N VAL A 545 -8.40 31.23 -16.79
CA VAL A 545 -7.01 30.88 -16.43
C VAL A 545 -6.61 29.51 -17.00
N PRO A 546 -5.30 29.22 -17.15
CA PRO A 546 -4.85 27.94 -17.70
C PRO A 546 -5.38 26.74 -16.91
N PRO A 547 -6.10 25.79 -17.56
CA PRO A 547 -6.64 24.59 -16.90
C PRO A 547 -5.60 23.75 -16.17
N MET A 548 -4.36 23.74 -16.68
CA MET A 548 -3.29 22.96 -16.08
C MET A 548 -2.93 23.38 -14.66
N ALA A 549 -3.20 24.62 -14.26
CA ALA A 549 -3.04 25.02 -12.86
C ALA A 549 -4.00 24.23 -11.96
N PHE A 550 -5.29 24.22 -12.25
CA PHE A 550 -6.27 23.51 -11.42
C PHE A 550 -6.12 21.99 -11.53
N LEU A 551 -5.76 21.46 -12.70
CA LEU A 551 -5.57 20.01 -12.88
C LEU A 551 -4.34 19.48 -12.14
N LEU A 552 -3.22 20.22 -12.14
CA LEU A 552 -2.06 19.88 -11.32
C LEU A 552 -2.35 20.04 -9.82
N ALA A 553 -3.21 21.00 -9.44
CA ALA A 553 -3.69 21.12 -8.08
C ALA A 553 -4.43 19.85 -7.65
N VAL A 554 -5.32 19.30 -8.48
CA VAL A 554 -6.00 18.01 -8.18
C VAL A 554 -4.99 16.88 -8.04
N ILE A 555 -4.02 16.76 -8.96
CA ILE A 555 -2.99 15.70 -8.88
C ILE A 555 -2.25 15.75 -7.56
N PHE A 556 -1.69 16.90 -7.19
CA PHE A 556 -0.86 17.00 -6.00
C PHE A 556 -1.70 16.94 -4.71
N ALA A 557 -2.89 17.54 -4.70
CA ALA A 557 -3.79 17.50 -3.55
C ALA A 557 -4.36 16.09 -3.31
N ALA A 558 -4.77 15.36 -4.35
CA ALA A 558 -5.26 13.99 -4.23
C ALA A 558 -4.16 13.00 -3.81
N ASN A 559 -2.90 13.26 -4.14
CA ASN A 559 -1.78 12.46 -3.60
C ASN A 559 -1.32 12.92 -2.20
N SER A 560 -1.92 13.96 -1.61
CA SER A 560 -1.55 14.48 -0.28
C SER A 560 -2.29 13.78 0.88
N GLY A 561 -2.55 12.48 0.74
CA GLY A 561 -3.16 11.62 1.76
C GLY A 561 -2.20 11.22 2.89
N PHE A 562 -1.56 12.19 3.55
CA PHE A 562 -0.50 11.92 4.54
C PHE A 562 -1.01 11.81 5.98
N ALA A 563 -2.14 12.43 6.31
CA ALA A 563 -2.58 12.62 7.69
C ALA A 563 -3.32 11.42 8.27
N THR A 564 -3.85 10.52 7.44
CA THR A 564 -4.57 9.32 7.91
C THR A 564 -3.99 8.03 7.31
N PRO A 565 -3.96 6.91 8.05
CA PRO A 565 -3.50 5.63 7.53
C PRO A 565 -4.37 5.09 6.39
N ILE A 566 -5.67 5.42 6.39
CA ILE A 566 -6.65 4.88 5.46
C ILE A 566 -6.64 5.63 4.11
N ALA A 567 -6.20 6.91 4.10
CA ALA A 567 -6.15 7.72 2.88
C ALA A 567 -5.39 7.06 1.73
N TYR A 568 -4.33 6.31 2.05
CA TYR A 568 -3.51 5.68 1.04
C TYR A 568 -2.98 4.31 1.44
N GLN A 569 -3.03 3.36 0.50
CA GLN A 569 -2.66 1.95 0.74
C GLN A 569 -1.22 1.81 1.27
N THR A 570 -0.29 2.64 0.82
CA THR A 570 1.11 2.57 1.26
C THR A 570 1.31 3.04 2.70
N ASN A 571 0.41 3.87 3.25
CA ASN A 571 0.43 4.26 4.66
C ASN A 571 0.20 3.04 5.56
N LEU A 572 -0.73 2.14 5.19
CA LEU A 572 -0.99 0.89 5.91
C LEU A 572 0.21 -0.06 5.88
N LEU A 573 0.95 -0.09 4.76
CA LEU A 573 2.15 -0.93 4.62
C LEU A 573 3.26 -0.55 5.59
N VAL A 574 3.41 0.74 5.90
CA VAL A 574 4.42 1.21 6.86
C VAL A 574 3.92 1.26 8.30
N MET A 575 2.60 1.30 8.50
CA MET A 575 1.98 1.37 9.83
C MET A 575 2.38 0.19 10.72
N THR A 576 2.33 -1.03 10.19
CA THR A 576 2.67 -2.27 10.93
C THR A 576 4.16 -2.39 11.26
N PRO A 577 5.10 -2.34 10.29
CA PRO A 577 6.53 -2.46 10.59
C PRO A 577 7.09 -1.24 11.33
N GLY A 578 6.49 -0.05 11.18
CA GLY A 578 6.88 1.17 11.88
C GLY A 578 6.24 1.35 13.25
N ASN A 579 5.35 0.44 13.68
CA ASN A 579 4.61 0.52 14.95
C ASN A 579 3.89 1.87 15.15
N PHE A 580 3.29 2.41 14.10
CA PHE A 580 2.65 3.73 14.12
C PHE A 580 1.21 3.69 14.61
N ARG A 581 0.82 4.71 15.38
CA ARG A 581 -0.58 4.97 15.75
C ARG A 581 -1.19 5.96 14.76
N PHE A 582 -2.52 6.01 14.70
CA PHE A 582 -3.24 7.00 13.88
C PHE A 582 -2.79 8.45 14.16
N ALA A 583 -2.57 8.78 15.45
CA ALA A 583 -2.09 10.09 15.87
C ALA A 583 -0.69 10.43 15.34
N ASP A 584 0.16 9.44 15.07
CA ASP A 584 1.50 9.66 14.54
C ASP A 584 1.42 10.15 13.08
N PHE A 585 0.48 9.60 12.28
CA PHE A 585 0.20 10.06 10.92
C PHE A 585 -0.36 11.49 10.91
N MET A 586 -1.27 11.84 11.82
CA MET A 586 -1.77 13.22 11.90
C MET A 586 -0.66 14.20 12.24
N LYS A 587 0.18 13.86 13.24
CA LYS A 587 1.29 14.71 13.68
C LYS A 587 2.28 14.94 12.55
N ALA A 588 2.68 13.92 11.81
CA ALA A 588 3.66 14.07 10.73
C ALA A 588 3.06 14.55 9.41
N GLY A 589 1.85 14.13 9.09
CA GLY A 589 1.20 14.37 7.81
C GLY A 589 0.58 15.75 7.67
N ILE A 590 -0.09 16.27 8.71
CA ILE A 590 -0.74 17.60 8.65
C ILE A 590 0.26 18.71 8.32
N PRO A 591 1.43 18.81 8.99
CA PRO A 591 2.41 19.83 8.63
C PRO A 591 2.91 19.69 7.20
N LEU A 592 3.10 18.45 6.71
CA LEU A 592 3.53 18.21 5.33
C LEU A 592 2.46 18.65 4.32
N ILE A 593 1.18 18.37 4.57
CA ILE A 593 0.07 18.83 3.74
C ILE A 593 0.06 20.35 3.66
N ILE A 594 0.21 21.04 4.80
CA ILE A 594 0.25 22.51 4.85
C ILE A 594 1.44 23.04 4.05
N ILE A 595 2.62 22.45 4.21
CA ILE A 595 3.83 22.85 3.48
C ILE A 595 3.61 22.70 1.97
N ILE A 596 3.10 21.56 1.51
CA ILE A 596 2.83 21.30 0.09
C ILE A 596 1.77 22.25 -0.45
N TRP A 597 0.67 22.43 0.30
CA TRP A 597 -0.41 23.34 -0.06
C TRP A 597 0.07 24.78 -0.22
N LEU A 598 0.79 25.32 0.76
CA LEU A 598 1.35 26.66 0.69
C LEU A 598 2.33 26.78 -0.48
N THR A 599 3.24 25.83 -0.60
CA THR A 599 4.25 25.82 -1.68
C THR A 599 3.59 25.85 -3.05
N TYR A 600 2.57 25.01 -3.27
CA TYR A 600 1.83 24.99 -4.52
C TYR A 600 1.04 26.29 -4.74
N SER A 601 0.36 26.77 -3.69
CA SER A 601 -0.45 28.01 -3.74
C SER A 601 0.36 29.25 -4.08
N PHE A 602 1.63 29.32 -3.67
CA PHE A 602 2.52 30.42 -4.02
C PHE A 602 3.16 30.26 -5.41
N VAL A 603 3.61 29.05 -5.75
CA VAL A 603 4.39 28.83 -6.98
C VAL A 603 3.50 28.71 -8.21
N ALA A 604 2.33 28.08 -8.11
CA ALA A 604 1.48 27.82 -9.28
C ALA A 604 0.98 29.11 -9.96
N PRO A 605 0.46 30.13 -9.24
CA PRO A 605 0.02 31.38 -9.87
C PRO A 605 1.18 32.12 -10.57
N LEU A 606 2.37 32.16 -9.94
CA LEU A 606 3.58 32.74 -10.53
C LEU A 606 4.04 31.99 -11.79
N TYR A 607 3.92 30.66 -11.80
CA TYR A 607 4.33 29.82 -12.93
C TYR A 607 3.36 29.94 -14.12
N PHE A 608 2.06 30.07 -13.86
CA PHE A 608 1.02 30.17 -14.89
C PHE A 608 0.63 31.61 -15.26
N GLY A 609 1.10 32.61 -14.52
CA GLY A 609 0.99 34.02 -14.86
C GLY A 609 -0.35 34.67 -14.51
N PHE A 610 -0.94 34.34 -13.35
CA PHE A 610 -2.19 34.95 -12.87
C PHE A 610 -2.21 35.23 -11.36
#